data_AF-A0A1Q5HGD8-F1
#
_entry.id   AF-A0A1Q5HGD8-F1
#
_cell.length_a   1.000
_cell.length_b   1.000
_cell.length_c   1.000
_cell.angle_alpha   90.00
_cell.angle_beta   90.00
_cell.angle_gamma   90.00
#
_symmetry.space_group_name_H-M   'P 1'
#
loop_
_entity.id
_entity.type
_entity.pdbx_description
1 polymer ?
#
loop_
_entity_poly.entity_id
_entity_poly.type
_entity_poly.pdbx_seq_one_letter_code
_entity_poly.pdbx_strand_id
1 'polypeptide(L)'
;MTRRNATQDFMAHNQAMMHTYCHQLAATWFELHPEATAAELVEFLREQAEKAQTVAAEVYVAKENMTMDEAMEFQVRHYDYRDMMRRELSVNG
;
A
#
# COMPACT_ATOMS: atom_id res chain seq x y z
N MET A 1 5.74 -4.57 -33.57
CA MET A 1 5.80 -3.60 -32.45
C MET A 1 4.54 -3.74 -31.63
N THR A 2 4.62 -4.38 -30.46
CA THR A 2 3.51 -4.46 -29.51
C THR A 2 3.18 -3.04 -29.06
N ARG A 3 1.93 -2.59 -29.25
CA ARG A 3 1.45 -1.33 -28.67
C ARG A 3 1.58 -1.45 -27.16
N ARG A 4 2.65 -0.88 -26.61
CA ARG A 4 2.81 -0.68 -25.17
C ARG A 4 1.64 0.16 -24.70
N ASN A 5 0.80 -0.42 -23.85
CA ASN A 5 -0.34 0.28 -23.29
C ASN A 5 0.18 1.18 -22.17
N ALA A 6 0.08 2.49 -22.35
CA ALA A 6 0.53 3.47 -21.35
C ALA A 6 -0.06 3.21 -19.96
N THR A 7 -1.27 2.65 -19.88
CA THR A 7 -1.88 2.22 -18.62
C THR A 7 -1.14 1.05 -17.99
N GLN A 8 -0.71 0.06 -18.76
CA GLN A 8 0.06 -1.09 -18.25
C GLN A 8 1.45 -0.67 -17.80
N ASP A 9 2.13 0.19 -18.56
CA ASP A 9 3.44 0.72 -18.17
C ASP A 9 3.34 1.56 -16.89
N PHE A 10 2.30 2.39 -16.75
CA PHE A 10 2.04 3.16 -15.53
C PHE A 10 1.75 2.26 -14.32
N MET A 11 0.92 1.23 -14.48
CA MET A 11 0.63 0.28 -13.41
C MET A 11 1.88 -0.50 -12.98
N ALA A 12 2.66 -1.01 -13.92
CA ALA A 12 3.90 -1.73 -13.62
C ALA A 12 4.93 -0.82 -12.92
N HIS A 13 5.04 0.44 -13.35
CA HIS A 13 5.91 1.41 -12.70
C HIS A 13 5.47 1.73 -11.27
N ASN A 14 4.18 2.00 -11.04
CA ASN A 14 3.67 2.27 -9.70
C ASN A 14 3.81 1.06 -8.76
N GLN A 15 3.59 -0.15 -9.27
CA GLN A 15 3.85 -1.38 -8.51
C GLN A 15 5.34 -1.46 -8.13
N ALA A 16 6.25 -1.29 -9.08
CA ALA A 16 7.69 -1.31 -8.78
C ALA A 16 8.09 -0.26 -7.73
N MET A 17 7.58 0.98 -7.84
CA MET A 17 7.83 2.03 -6.86
C MET A 17 7.27 1.70 -5.48
N MET A 18 6.03 1.23 -5.40
CA MET A 18 5.37 0.86 -4.15
C MET A 18 6.14 -0.26 -3.44
N HIS A 19 6.47 -1.34 -4.14
CA HIS A 19 7.22 -2.47 -3.56
C HIS A 19 8.62 -2.03 -3.09
N THR A 20 9.31 -1.21 -3.88
CA THR A 20 10.63 -0.67 -3.51
C THR A 20 10.54 0.19 -2.25
N TYR A 21 9.56 1.09 -2.19
CA TYR A 21 9.32 1.95 -1.05
C TYR A 21 9.01 1.15 0.22
N CYS A 22 8.08 0.20 0.16
CA CYS A 22 7.71 -0.63 1.32
C CYS A 22 8.89 -1.44 1.85
N HIS A 23 9.70 -2.03 0.96
CA HIS A 23 10.91 -2.74 1.36
C HIS A 23 11.93 -1.81 2.03
N GLN A 24 12.24 -0.67 1.40
CA GLN A 24 13.22 0.29 1.93
C GLN A 24 12.76 0.89 3.26
N LEU A 25 11.46 1.16 3.41
CA LEU A 25 10.88 1.66 4.65
C LEU A 25 11.07 0.66 5.79
N ALA A 26 10.74 -0.62 5.56
CA ALA A 26 10.91 -1.68 6.55
C ALA A 26 12.39 -1.89 6.91
N ALA A 27 13.28 -1.91 5.91
CA ALA A 27 14.71 -2.06 6.12
C ALA A 27 15.30 -0.91 6.94
N THR A 28 14.99 0.34 6.57
CA THR A 28 15.45 1.54 7.29
C THR A 28 14.92 1.56 8.72
N TRP A 29 13.67 1.14 8.93
CA TRP A 29 13.10 1.10 10.27
C TRP A 29 13.83 0.10 11.17
N PHE A 30 14.17 -1.09 10.66
CA PHE A 30 15.00 -2.06 11.40
C PHE A 30 16.42 -1.56 11.68
N GLU A 31 17.04 -0.85 10.74
CA GLU A 31 18.36 -0.23 10.96
C GLU A 31 18.33 0.74 12.17
N LEU A 32 17.21 1.43 12.35
CA LEU A 32 16.99 2.35 13.47
C LEU A 32 16.52 1.66 14.75
N HIS A 33 15.96 0.45 14.66
CA HIS A 33 15.36 -0.31 15.76
C HIS A 33 15.84 -1.77 15.71
N PRO A 34 17.14 -2.05 15.94
CA PRO A 34 17.71 -3.37 15.70
C PRO A 34 17.16 -4.47 16.64
N GLU A 35 16.63 -4.08 17.79
CA GLU A 35 16.02 -5.00 18.78
C GLU A 35 14.52 -5.24 18.53
N ALA A 36 13.94 -4.59 17.51
CA ALA A 36 12.52 -4.69 17.24
C ALA A 36 12.12 -6.07 16.71
N THR A 37 10.96 -6.52 17.14
CA THR A 37 10.34 -7.76 16.70
C THR A 37 9.62 -7.57 15.36
N ALA A 38 9.36 -8.69 14.67
CA ALA A 38 8.51 -8.68 13.48
C ALA A 38 7.09 -8.14 13.75
N ALA A 39 6.56 -8.35 14.96
CA ALA A 39 5.25 -7.82 15.34
C ALA A 39 5.25 -6.29 15.41
N GLU A 40 6.30 -5.71 15.98
CA GLU A 40 6.46 -4.25 16.05
C GLU A 40 6.67 -3.65 14.65
N LEU A 41 7.39 -4.33 13.75
CA LEU A 41 7.47 -3.92 12.35
C LEU A 41 6.08 -3.93 11.68
N VAL A 42 5.30 -4.99 11.86
CA VAL A 42 3.96 -5.09 11.26
C VAL A 42 3.05 -3.97 11.78
N GLU A 43 3.13 -3.66 13.07
CA GLU A 43 2.38 -2.56 13.67
C GLU A 43 2.81 -1.20 13.12
N PHE A 44 4.11 -0.95 13.02
CA PHE A 44 4.64 0.25 12.38
C PHE A 44 4.14 0.39 10.93
N LEU A 45 4.22 -0.68 10.13
CA LEU A 45 3.75 -0.66 8.74
C LEU A 45 2.23 -0.44 8.65
N ARG A 46 1.45 -0.98 9.60
CA ARG A 46 0.01 -0.71 9.73
C ARG A 46 -0.25 0.79 9.94
N GLU A 47 0.46 1.42 10.88
CA GLU A 47 0.30 2.86 11.13
C GLU A 47 0.67 3.71 9.91
N GLN A 48 1.73 3.35 9.17
CA GLN A 48 2.11 4.06 7.95
C GLN A 48 1.05 3.89 6.85
N ALA A 49 0.49 2.69 6.71
CA ALA A 49 -0.61 2.44 5.78
C ALA A 49 -1.86 3.27 6.13
N GLU A 50 -2.24 3.34 7.41
CA GLU A 50 -3.39 4.13 7.87
C GLU A 50 -3.20 5.64 7.64
N LYS A 51 -1.98 6.16 7.85
CA LYS A 51 -1.65 7.56 7.52
C LYS A 51 -1.81 7.82 6.01
N ALA A 52 -1.27 6.93 5.17
CA ALA A 52 -1.39 7.05 3.72
C ALA A 52 -2.86 6.96 3.26
N GLN A 53 -3.65 6.07 3.83
CA GLN A 53 -5.09 5.94 3.55
C GLN A 53 -5.86 7.19 3.95
N THR A 54 -5.55 7.77 5.11
CA THR A 54 -6.17 9.04 5.56
C THR A 54 -5.90 10.16 4.56
N VAL A 55 -4.64 10.35 4.15
CA VAL A 55 -4.28 11.36 3.15
C VAL A 55 -4.98 11.10 1.81
N ALA A 56 -5.10 9.83 1.40
CA ALA A 56 -5.86 9.49 0.19
C ALA A 56 -7.35 9.80 0.34
N ALA A 57 -7.96 9.49 1.48
CA ALA A 57 -9.35 9.78 1.80
C ALA A 57 -9.65 11.28 1.78
N GLU A 58 -8.77 12.11 2.33
CA GLU A 58 -8.86 13.58 2.27
C GLU A 58 -8.99 14.10 0.82
N VAL A 59 -8.31 13.46 -0.13
CA VAL A 59 -8.43 13.82 -1.55
C VAL A 59 -9.83 13.54 -2.09
N TYR A 60 -10.47 12.43 -1.70
CA TYR A 60 -11.84 12.12 -2.10
C TYR A 60 -12.86 13.04 -1.43
N VAL A 61 -12.67 13.38 -0.15
CA VAL A 61 -13.51 14.38 0.54
C VAL A 61 -13.47 15.72 -0.22
N ALA A 62 -12.27 16.16 -0.61
CA ALA A 62 -12.08 17.44 -1.30
C ALA A 62 -12.62 17.48 -2.73
N LYS A 63 -12.64 16.33 -3.45
CA LYS A 63 -12.96 16.27 -4.88
C LYS A 63 -14.34 15.71 -5.20
N GLU A 64 -14.82 14.76 -4.40
CA GLU A 64 -15.98 13.92 -4.71
C GLU A 64 -17.16 14.16 -3.74
N ASN A 65 -17.05 15.17 -2.86
CA ASN A 65 -18.08 15.54 -1.87
C ASN A 65 -18.48 14.35 -0.95
N MET A 66 -17.54 13.43 -0.71
CA MET A 66 -17.68 12.33 0.24
C MET A 66 -17.47 12.83 1.68
N THR A 67 -18.12 12.19 2.64
CA THR A 67 -17.71 12.31 4.05
C THR A 67 -16.39 11.56 4.28
N MET A 68 -15.68 11.90 5.36
CA MET A 68 -14.43 11.21 5.71
C MET A 68 -14.66 9.71 5.93
N ASP A 69 -15.75 9.34 6.59
CA ASP A 69 -16.09 7.95 6.86
C ASP A 69 -16.32 7.16 5.56
N GLU A 70 -17.06 7.75 4.60
CA GLU A 70 -17.28 7.14 3.28
C GLU A 70 -15.98 7.00 2.48
N ALA A 71 -15.12 8.03 2.51
CA ALA A 71 -13.85 8.02 1.82
C ALA A 71 -12.88 6.97 2.41
N MET A 72 -12.86 6.81 3.74
CA MET A 72 -12.08 5.79 4.43
C MET A 72 -12.62 4.38 4.17
N GLU A 73 -13.94 4.19 4.20
CA GLU A 73 -14.56 2.91 3.86
C GLU A 73 -14.29 2.54 2.39
N PHE A 74 -14.22 3.53 1.50
CA PHE A 74 -13.79 3.34 0.12
C PHE A 74 -12.32 2.89 0.04
N GLN A 75 -11.39 3.52 0.78
CA GLN A 75 -9.99 3.10 0.85
C GLN A 75 -9.85 1.66 1.36
N VAL A 76 -10.48 1.33 2.48
CA VAL A 76 -10.32 0.00 3.10
C VAL A 76 -10.88 -1.11 2.19
N ARG A 77 -12.05 -0.91 1.58
CA ARG A 77 -12.66 -1.94 0.73
C ARG A 77 -11.94 -2.15 -0.60
N HIS A 78 -11.46 -1.08 -1.23
CA HIS A 78 -10.87 -1.17 -2.57
C HIS A 78 -9.38 -1.55 -2.53
N TYR A 79 -8.72 -1.37 -1.39
CA TYR A 79 -7.29 -1.58 -1.24
C TYR A 79 -6.95 -2.68 -0.21
N ASP A 80 -7.86 -3.62 0.06
CA ASP A 80 -7.54 -4.87 0.76
C ASP A 80 -6.99 -5.92 -0.22
N TYR A 81 -5.67 -6.05 -0.22
CA TYR A 81 -4.96 -6.95 -1.10
C TYR A 81 -4.69 -8.34 -0.51
N ARG A 82 -5.19 -8.66 0.69
CA ARG A 82 -4.81 -9.90 1.38
C ARG A 82 -5.13 -11.16 0.58
N ASP A 83 -6.26 -11.19 -0.11
CA ASP A 83 -6.62 -12.34 -0.95
C ASP A 83 -5.74 -12.48 -2.19
N MET A 84 -5.34 -11.36 -2.79
CA MET A 84 -4.36 -11.35 -3.88
C MET A 84 -3.00 -11.84 -3.37
N MET A 85 -2.51 -11.30 -2.25
CA MET A 85 -1.24 -11.69 -1.64
C MET A 85 -1.22 -13.16 -1.25
N ARG A 86 -2.30 -13.69 -0.66
CA ARG A 86 -2.44 -15.13 -0.36
C ARG A 86 -2.28 -15.98 -1.61
N ARG A 87 -2.89 -15.59 -2.73
CA ARG A 87 -2.75 -16.31 -4.00
C ARG A 87 -1.29 -16.29 -4.45
N GLU A 88 -0.67 -15.11 -4.54
CA GLU A 88 0.73 -14.98 -5.00
C GLU A 88 1.72 -15.78 -4.15
N LEU A 89 1.53 -15.78 -2.82
CA LEU A 89 2.37 -16.54 -1.89
C LEU A 89 2.08 -18.05 -1.95
N SER A 90 0.84 -18.45 -2.25
CA SER A 90 0.47 -19.87 -2.36
C SER A 90 0.93 -20.56 -3.64
N VAL A 91 1.15 -19.82 -4.74
CA VAL A 91 1.67 -20.41 -6.00
C VAL A 91 3.19 -20.67 -5.91
N ASN A 92 3.86 -20.04 -4.96
CA ASN A 92 5.30 -20.17 -4.72
C ASN A 92 5.65 -21.01 -3.47
N GLY A 93 4.66 -21.71 -2.90
CA GLY A 93 4.81 -22.57 -1.71
C GLY A 93 4.59 -24.05 -1.99
#